data_AF-A0A7X0LG75-F1
#
_entry.id   AF-A0A7X0LG75-F1
#
_cell.length_a   1.000
_cell.length_b   1.000
_cell.length_c   1.000
_cell.angle_alpha   90.00
_cell.angle_beta   90.00
_cell.angle_gamma   90.00
#
_symmetry.space_group_name_H-M   'P 1'
#
loop_
_entity.id
_entity.type
_entity.pdbx_description
1 polymer ?
#
loop_
_entity_poly.entity_id
_entity_poly.type
_entity_poly.pdbx_seq_one_letter_code
_entity_poly.pdbx_strand_id
1 'polypeptide(L)'
;MTMDADIVDGLRGAGLAGEGDIVLEPLTGGVSCDVWKVETPSGPIVVKRPLPQLRVAAEWLAPVERGTSEVRWLRRARGVDPHIAPEVLAELPGHAFAMRFLPGCPVWKDELMAGRVDPEFAAQVGTGIAAVHAATAHNDGDRADFPNDDMFRALRVDPFLLYVAQHDAGLSPALHALAADLSGRKIALVHGDVSPKNILVSTDGPVFLDAECAVFGDPAFDLAFCTTHLLLKAVWSGDAQLNAAAAALVDAYRPGIGWEDADDLLLRAGKLTAALLLARVKGKSPAAYLTDPEHRRIVRDQARALIAAPQPIDALATNWKRI
;
A
#
# COMPACT_ATOMS: atom_id res chain seq x y z
N MET A 1 2.37 3.60 34.08
CA MET A 1 1.07 3.90 33.48
C MET A 1 0.63 2.71 32.64
N THR A 2 -0.66 2.43 32.54
CA THR A 2 -1.15 1.45 31.55
C THR A 2 -0.97 2.02 30.14
N MET A 3 -0.80 1.16 29.14
CA MET A 3 -0.59 1.56 27.73
C MET A 3 -1.70 2.48 27.18
N ASP A 4 -2.90 2.44 27.76
CA ASP A 4 -4.03 3.27 27.36
C ASP A 4 -3.98 4.66 28.02
N ALA A 5 -3.36 4.78 29.21
CA ALA A 5 -3.25 6.05 29.93
C ALA A 5 -2.37 7.05 29.16
N ASP A 6 -1.24 6.62 28.60
CA ASP A 6 -0.34 7.50 27.85
C ASP A 6 -1.00 8.03 26.56
N ILE A 7 -1.85 7.23 25.91
CA ILE A 7 -2.63 7.65 24.73
C ILE A 7 -3.70 8.66 25.14
N VAL A 8 -4.43 8.39 26.22
CA VAL A 8 -5.45 9.30 26.77
C VAL A 8 -4.84 10.65 27.15
N ASP A 9 -3.70 10.64 27.82
CA ASP A 9 -2.98 11.85 28.21
C ASP A 9 -2.46 12.60 26.97
N GLY A 10 -1.97 11.88 25.96
CA GLY A 10 -1.60 12.46 24.67
C GLY A 10 -2.77 13.15 23.96
N LEU A 11 -3.95 12.52 23.93
CA LEU A 11 -5.16 13.09 23.34
C LEU A 11 -5.62 14.36 24.08
N ARG A 12 -5.56 14.36 25.41
CA ARG A 12 -5.87 15.54 26.24
C ARG A 12 -4.87 16.66 26.02
N GLY A 13 -3.57 16.34 26.00
CA GLY A 13 -2.50 17.31 25.72
C GLY A 13 -2.63 17.95 24.33
N ALA A 14 -3.13 17.20 23.35
CA ALA A 14 -3.42 17.70 22.01
C ALA A 14 -4.77 18.46 21.90
N GLY A 15 -5.54 18.57 22.99
CA GLY A 15 -6.85 19.21 22.99
C GLY A 15 -7.94 18.44 22.21
N LEU A 16 -7.71 17.16 21.91
CA LEU A 16 -8.64 16.29 21.18
C LEU A 16 -9.64 15.59 22.11
N ALA A 17 -9.38 15.59 23.42
CA ALA A 17 -10.28 15.01 24.41
C ALA A 17 -10.38 15.88 25.67
N GLY A 18 -11.54 15.82 26.33
CA GLY A 18 -11.81 16.55 27.57
C GLY A 18 -11.39 15.77 28.83
N GLU A 19 -11.81 16.27 30.00
CA GLU A 19 -11.53 15.67 31.30
C GLU A 19 -12.35 14.39 31.59
N GLY A 20 -13.38 14.11 30.78
CA GLY A 20 -14.20 12.91 30.91
C GLY A 20 -13.47 11.61 30.56
N ASP A 21 -14.17 10.49 30.78
CA ASP A 21 -13.69 9.16 30.41
C ASP A 21 -13.58 9.01 28.89
N ILE A 22 -12.43 8.53 28.41
CA ILE A 22 -12.20 8.24 27.00
C ILE A 22 -12.33 6.74 26.78
N VAL A 23 -13.18 6.35 25.83
CA VAL A 23 -13.30 4.96 25.39
C VAL A 23 -12.50 4.75 24.11
N LEU A 24 -11.53 3.86 24.17
CA LEU A 24 -10.78 3.39 23.01
C LEU A 24 -11.48 2.17 22.41
N GLU A 25 -12.35 2.36 21.42
CA GLU A 25 -13.07 1.27 20.75
C GLU A 25 -12.14 0.60 19.72
N PRO A 26 -11.72 -0.67 19.90
CA PRO A 26 -10.79 -1.29 18.96
C PRO A 26 -11.41 -1.48 17.58
N LEU A 27 -10.69 -1.04 16.54
CA LEU A 27 -11.00 -1.35 15.15
C LEU A 27 -10.26 -2.63 14.74
N THR A 28 -10.93 -3.46 13.95
CA THR A 28 -10.41 -4.76 13.52
C THR A 28 -9.67 -4.68 12.17
N GLY A 29 -8.86 -5.69 11.85
CA GLY A 29 -8.26 -5.88 10.52
C GLY A 29 -6.77 -5.58 10.40
N GLY A 30 -6.15 -4.89 11.38
CA GLY A 30 -4.72 -4.59 11.40
C GLY A 30 -3.88 -5.59 12.18
N VAL A 31 -2.77 -6.06 11.59
CA VAL A 31 -1.78 -6.92 12.27
C VAL A 31 -0.55 -6.16 12.75
N SER A 32 -0.25 -4.99 12.19
CA SER A 32 0.94 -4.18 12.50
C SER A 32 0.69 -3.08 13.53
N CYS A 33 -0.56 -2.71 13.77
CA CYS A 33 -0.91 -1.63 14.68
C CYS A 33 -2.09 -2.01 15.57
N ASP A 34 -2.13 -1.40 16.75
CA ASP A 34 -3.40 -1.18 17.42
C ASP A 34 -4.08 0.03 16.80
N VAL A 35 -5.38 -0.09 16.57
CA VAL A 35 -6.20 0.95 15.95
C VAL A 35 -7.46 1.07 16.77
N TRP A 36 -7.81 2.29 17.18
CA TRP A 36 -9.04 2.55 17.92
C TRP A 36 -9.82 3.68 17.29
N LYS A 37 -11.14 3.58 17.36
CA LYS A 37 -12.04 4.71 17.19
C LYS A 37 -12.27 5.35 18.55
N VAL A 38 -12.24 6.68 18.57
CA VAL A 38 -12.48 7.47 19.79
C VAL A 38 -13.50 8.54 19.45
N GLU A 39 -14.58 8.61 20.24
CA GLU A 39 -15.54 9.69 20.14
C GLU A 39 -15.01 10.95 20.83
N THR A 40 -15.04 12.08 20.14
CA THR A 40 -14.59 13.37 20.69
C THR A 40 -15.67 14.45 20.52
N PRO A 41 -15.62 15.56 21.27
CA PRO A 41 -16.55 16.68 21.06
C PRO A 41 -16.52 17.26 19.64
N SER A 42 -15.39 17.11 18.93
CA SER A 42 -15.21 17.57 17.54
C SER A 42 -15.57 16.52 16.48
N GLY A 43 -16.13 15.39 16.91
CA GLY A 43 -16.44 14.23 16.08
C GLY A 43 -15.48 13.06 16.29
N PRO A 44 -15.77 11.89 15.71
CA PRO A 44 -14.95 10.70 15.88
C PRO A 44 -13.56 10.87 15.25
N ILE A 45 -12.57 10.27 15.89
CA ILE A 45 -11.18 10.18 15.41
C ILE A 45 -10.72 8.72 15.41
N VAL A 46 -9.67 8.43 14.66
CA VAL A 46 -8.92 7.18 14.72
C VAL A 46 -7.60 7.44 15.41
N VAL A 47 -7.27 6.62 16.41
CA VAL A 47 -5.94 6.56 17.01
C VAL A 47 -5.25 5.31 16.52
N LYS A 48 -4.03 5.46 15.99
CA LYS A 48 -3.22 4.35 15.50
C LYS A 48 -1.90 4.32 16.26
N ARG A 49 -1.50 3.12 16.71
CA ARG A 49 -0.22 2.88 17.39
C ARG A 49 0.50 1.68 16.77
N PRO A 50 1.73 1.84 16.25
CA PRO A 50 2.51 0.74 15.71
C PRO A 50 2.96 -0.25 16.80
N LEU A 51 2.90 -1.55 16.49
CA LEU A 51 3.38 -2.62 17.37
C LEU A 51 4.84 -3.00 17.07
N PRO A 52 5.70 -3.23 18.05
CA PRO A 52 7.07 -3.71 17.77
C PRO A 52 7.10 -5.10 17.12
N GLN A 53 6.07 -5.92 17.36
CA GLN A 53 5.88 -7.24 16.75
C GLN A 53 4.49 -7.33 16.11
N LEU A 54 4.44 -7.79 14.85
CA LEU A 54 3.19 -7.99 14.13
C LEU A 54 2.43 -9.21 14.66
N ARG A 55 1.10 -9.12 14.69
CA ARG A 55 0.18 -10.21 15.07
C ARG A 55 0.01 -11.24 13.94
N VAL A 56 1.10 -11.92 13.57
CA VAL A 56 1.12 -12.99 12.56
C VAL A 56 1.75 -14.27 13.14
N ALA A 57 1.52 -15.41 12.49
CA ALA A 57 1.93 -16.72 13.02
C ALA A 57 3.46 -16.89 13.11
N ALA A 58 4.20 -16.23 12.22
CA ALA A 58 5.66 -16.19 12.25
C ALA A 58 6.14 -14.96 13.04
N GLU A 59 7.31 -15.04 13.66
CA GLU A 59 7.94 -13.86 14.23
C GLU A 59 8.23 -12.84 13.12
N TRP A 60 7.65 -11.65 13.27
CA TRP A 60 7.84 -10.54 12.36
C TRP A 60 7.93 -9.24 13.17
N LEU A 61 9.16 -8.85 13.46
CA LEU A 61 9.48 -7.60 14.14
C LEU A 61 9.53 -6.45 13.12
N ALA A 62 9.00 -5.28 13.50
CA ALA A 62 9.02 -4.10 12.66
C ALA A 62 9.33 -2.84 13.50
N PRO A 63 10.19 -1.92 13.01
CA PRO A 63 10.51 -0.68 13.70
C PRO A 63 9.26 0.18 13.90
N VAL A 64 9.06 0.73 15.10
CA VAL A 64 7.84 1.49 15.46
C VAL A 64 7.83 2.90 14.87
N GLU A 65 8.98 3.41 14.44
CA GLU A 65 9.14 4.71 13.78
C GLU A 65 8.38 4.81 12.45
N ARG A 66 7.89 3.68 11.94
CA ARG A 66 6.96 3.60 10.81
C ARG A 66 5.68 4.41 11.00
N GLY A 67 5.23 4.60 12.24
CA GLY A 67 4.11 5.51 12.54
C GLY A 67 4.42 6.97 12.18
N THR A 68 5.65 7.43 12.44
CA THR A 68 6.11 8.76 12.01
C THR A 68 6.20 8.87 10.49
N SER A 69 6.65 7.80 9.82
CA SER A 69 6.72 7.76 8.35
C SER A 69 5.34 7.86 7.71
N GLU A 70 4.35 7.16 8.28
CA GLU A 70 2.96 7.26 7.85
C GLU A 70 2.42 8.69 8.03
N VAL A 71 2.62 9.31 9.20
CA VAL A 71 2.19 10.71 9.42
C VAL A 71 2.79 11.67 8.39
N ARG A 72 4.08 11.53 8.08
CA ARG A 72 4.76 12.36 7.07
C ARG A 72 4.13 12.17 5.70
N TRP A 73 3.90 10.93 5.28
CA TRP A 73 3.29 10.64 3.99
C TRP A 73 1.86 11.20 3.91
N LEU A 74 1.02 10.97 4.93
CA LEU A 74 -0.36 11.47 4.98
C LEU A 74 -0.42 12.99 4.85
N ARG A 75 0.42 13.71 5.62
CA ARG A 75 0.51 15.18 5.53
C ARG A 75 0.99 15.63 4.15
N ARG A 76 2.01 14.98 3.60
CA ARG A 76 2.58 15.34 2.30
C ARG A 76 1.59 15.13 1.16
N ALA A 77 0.85 14.00 1.18
CA ALA A 77 -0.18 13.69 0.22
C ALA A 77 -1.36 14.67 0.32
N ARG A 78 -1.80 15.03 1.54
CA ARG A 78 -2.82 16.09 1.73
C ARG A 78 -2.41 17.46 1.22
N GLY A 79 -1.11 17.76 1.21
CA GLY A 79 -0.57 18.96 0.58
C GLY A 79 -0.69 18.96 -0.95
N VAL A 80 -0.89 17.81 -1.57
CA VAL A 80 -1.16 17.65 -3.01
C VAL A 80 -2.67 17.73 -3.27
N ASP A 81 -3.45 16.95 -2.53
CA ASP A 81 -4.92 16.99 -2.55
C ASP A 81 -5.46 16.74 -1.14
N PRO A 82 -6.21 17.68 -0.54
CA PRO A 82 -6.76 17.52 0.80
C PRO A 82 -7.74 16.35 0.96
N HIS A 83 -8.21 15.69 -0.10
CA HIS A 83 -9.12 14.54 0.00
C HIS A 83 -8.40 13.19 -0.08
N ILE A 84 -7.14 13.14 -0.53
CA ILE A 84 -6.43 11.89 -0.85
C ILE A 84 -6.07 11.04 0.38
N ALA A 85 -6.04 11.63 1.58
CA ALA A 85 -5.62 10.98 2.81
C ALA A 85 -6.32 11.62 4.03
N PRO A 86 -6.54 10.90 5.14
CA PRO A 86 -7.12 11.48 6.34
C PRO A 86 -6.26 12.60 6.94
N GLU A 87 -6.91 13.62 7.50
CA GLU A 87 -6.22 14.66 8.25
C GLU A 87 -5.57 14.07 9.51
N VAL A 88 -4.26 14.24 9.66
CA VAL A 88 -3.55 13.94 10.91
C VAL A 88 -3.79 15.09 11.88
N LEU A 89 -4.43 14.78 13.00
CA LEU A 89 -4.85 15.74 14.02
C LEU A 89 -3.78 15.96 15.08
N ALA A 90 -3.08 14.89 15.47
CA ALA A 90 -2.00 14.96 16.46
C ALA A 90 -1.03 13.80 16.31
N GLU A 91 0.25 14.05 16.59
CA GLU A 91 1.20 13.00 16.93
C GLU A 91 1.16 12.74 18.43
N LEU A 92 1.28 11.48 18.81
CA LEU A 92 1.14 10.99 20.18
C LEU A 92 2.41 10.21 20.58
N PRO A 93 2.61 9.93 21.89
CA PRO A 93 3.78 9.18 22.36
C PRO A 93 3.94 7.81 21.67
N GLY A 94 5.19 7.34 21.55
CA GLY A 94 5.49 6.01 21.00
C GLY A 94 5.17 5.85 19.51
N HIS A 95 5.29 6.93 18.71
CA HIS A 95 4.95 6.98 17.28
C HIS A 95 3.48 6.69 16.99
N ALA A 96 2.61 6.80 17.99
CA ALA A 96 1.18 6.80 17.78
C ALA A 96 0.73 8.14 17.19
N PHE A 97 -0.45 8.17 16.58
CA PHE A 97 -1.03 9.40 16.07
C PHE A 97 -2.55 9.30 16.03
N ALA A 98 -3.20 10.46 16.03
CA ALA A 98 -4.62 10.62 15.84
C ALA A 98 -4.90 11.22 14.46
N MET A 99 -5.89 10.67 13.75
CA MET A 99 -6.36 11.17 12.46
C MET A 99 -7.88 11.21 12.40
N ARG A 100 -8.42 11.96 11.44
CA ARG A 100 -9.86 12.08 11.22
C ARG A 100 -10.48 10.71 10.89
N PHE A 101 -11.57 10.35 11.57
CA PHE A 101 -12.40 9.22 11.18
C PHE A 101 -13.28 9.59 9.98
N LEU A 102 -13.38 8.70 9.00
CA LEU A 102 -14.15 8.91 7.77
C LEU A 102 -15.38 7.98 7.76
N PRO A 103 -16.56 8.47 8.20
CA PRO A 103 -17.76 7.65 8.25
C PRO A 103 -18.28 7.34 6.85
N GLY A 104 -18.92 6.17 6.68
CA GLY A 104 -19.60 5.81 5.43
C GLY A 104 -18.68 5.51 4.25
N CYS A 105 -17.37 5.44 4.45
CA CYS A 105 -16.39 5.14 3.41
C CYS A 105 -15.98 3.66 3.51
N PRO A 106 -16.53 2.74 2.68
CA PRO A 106 -16.15 1.33 2.74
C PRO A 106 -14.71 1.10 2.29
N VAL A 107 -14.08 0.04 2.79
CA VAL A 107 -12.75 -0.39 2.35
C VAL A 107 -12.86 -0.96 0.94
N TRP A 108 -12.05 -0.46 0.00
CA TRP A 108 -12.14 -0.83 -1.42
C TRP A 108 -11.95 -2.33 -1.64
N LYS A 109 -11.08 -2.98 -0.86
CA LYS A 109 -10.95 -4.45 -0.88
C LYS A 109 -12.30 -5.13 -0.66
N ASP A 110 -13.11 -4.68 0.29
CA ASP A 110 -14.37 -5.33 0.64
C ASP A 110 -15.41 -5.12 -0.47
N GLU A 111 -15.41 -3.95 -1.11
CA GLU A 111 -16.20 -3.69 -2.33
C GLU A 111 -15.83 -4.68 -3.45
N LEU A 112 -14.53 -4.81 -3.75
CA LEU A 112 -14.02 -5.73 -4.78
C LEU A 112 -14.34 -7.19 -4.45
N MET A 113 -14.20 -7.60 -3.18
CA MET A 113 -14.51 -8.97 -2.75
C MET A 113 -16.01 -9.27 -2.81
N ALA A 114 -16.86 -8.25 -2.73
CA ALA A 114 -18.30 -8.37 -2.90
C ALA A 114 -18.77 -8.22 -4.36
N GLY A 115 -17.84 -8.17 -5.33
CA GLY A 115 -18.14 -8.05 -6.75
C GLY A 115 -18.57 -6.63 -7.19
N ARG A 116 -18.40 -5.62 -6.34
CA ARG A 116 -18.64 -4.22 -6.70
C ARG A 116 -17.35 -3.65 -7.27
N VAL A 117 -17.13 -3.88 -8.56
CA VAL A 117 -15.93 -3.42 -9.28
C VAL A 117 -16.28 -2.18 -10.10
N ASP A 118 -15.60 -1.08 -9.80
CA ASP A 118 -15.74 0.18 -10.52
C ASP A 118 -14.39 0.56 -11.18
N PRO A 119 -14.26 0.41 -12.51
CA PRO A 119 -13.06 0.84 -13.22
C PRO A 119 -12.78 2.34 -13.14
N GLU A 120 -13.80 3.19 -13.01
CA GLU A 120 -13.61 4.63 -12.89
C GLU A 120 -12.98 4.97 -11.53
N PHE A 121 -13.43 4.30 -10.45
CA PHE A 121 -12.78 4.43 -9.15
C PHE A 121 -11.30 3.96 -9.20
N ALA A 122 -11.01 2.89 -9.95
CA ALA A 122 -9.63 2.45 -10.14
C ALA A 122 -8.78 3.47 -10.93
N ALA A 123 -9.36 4.17 -11.92
CA ALA A 123 -8.71 5.28 -12.61
C ALA A 123 -8.43 6.47 -11.66
N GLN A 124 -9.35 6.79 -10.75
CA GLN A 124 -9.14 7.80 -9.71
C GLN A 124 -8.00 7.41 -8.77
N VAL A 125 -7.88 6.12 -8.40
CA VAL A 125 -6.72 5.62 -7.62
C VAL A 125 -5.42 5.86 -8.38
N GLY A 126 -5.37 5.53 -9.67
CA GLY A 126 -4.21 5.77 -10.52
C GLY A 126 -3.82 7.25 -10.61
N THR A 127 -4.81 8.12 -10.79
CA THR A 127 -4.63 9.58 -10.87
C THR A 127 -4.10 10.15 -9.55
N GLY A 128 -4.72 9.77 -8.42
CA GLY A 128 -4.34 10.29 -7.09
C GLY A 128 -2.91 9.93 -6.71
N ILE A 129 -2.51 8.66 -6.88
CA ILE A 129 -1.15 8.24 -6.53
C ILE A 129 -0.11 8.84 -7.50
N ALA A 130 -0.43 8.97 -8.79
CA ALA A 130 0.45 9.65 -9.75
C ALA A 130 0.67 11.12 -9.37
N ALA A 131 -0.35 11.82 -8.85
CA ALA A 131 -0.22 13.20 -8.41
C ALA A 131 0.76 13.35 -7.23
N VAL A 132 0.75 12.42 -6.27
CA VAL A 132 1.73 12.42 -5.16
C VAL A 132 3.15 12.20 -5.69
N HIS A 133 3.32 11.24 -6.59
CA HIS A 133 4.63 11.00 -7.22
C HIS A 133 5.11 12.20 -8.02
N ALA A 134 4.24 12.82 -8.82
CA ALA A 134 4.55 14.02 -9.60
C ALA A 134 5.00 15.18 -8.71
N ALA A 135 4.29 15.40 -7.60
CA ALA A 135 4.55 16.51 -6.70
C ALA A 135 5.85 16.34 -5.89
N THR A 136 6.39 15.12 -5.78
CA THR A 136 7.54 14.78 -4.92
C THR A 136 8.75 14.31 -5.73
N ALA A 137 8.62 14.14 -7.05
CA ALA A 137 9.68 13.65 -7.90
C ALA A 137 10.93 14.55 -7.85
N HIS A 138 12.08 13.92 -7.65
CA HIS A 138 13.41 14.53 -7.55
C HIS A 138 13.52 15.65 -6.51
N ASN A 139 12.64 15.67 -5.50
CA ASN A 139 12.64 16.67 -4.44
C ASN A 139 13.57 16.23 -3.29
N ASP A 140 14.66 16.97 -3.07
CA ASP A 140 15.65 16.66 -2.02
C ASP A 140 15.11 16.79 -0.59
N GLY A 141 14.11 17.67 -0.37
CA GLY A 141 13.45 17.82 0.93
C GLY A 141 12.59 16.59 1.26
N ASP A 142 11.72 16.20 0.31
CA ASP A 142 10.94 14.97 0.42
C ASP A 142 11.86 13.74 0.54
N ARG A 143 13.05 13.75 -0.07
CA ARG A 143 14.03 12.67 0.12
C ARG A 143 14.62 12.64 1.52
N ALA A 144 15.03 13.80 2.06
CA ALA A 144 15.63 13.91 3.38
C ALA A 144 14.66 13.50 4.50
N ASP A 145 13.36 13.73 4.29
CA ASP A 145 12.31 13.42 5.25
C ASP A 145 11.93 11.92 5.31
N PHE A 146 12.46 11.07 4.43
CA PHE A 146 12.14 9.64 4.39
C PHE A 146 13.40 8.74 4.31
N PRO A 147 14.26 8.71 5.36
CA PRO A 147 15.42 7.83 5.45
C PRO A 147 15.03 6.37 5.78
N ASN A 148 14.10 5.81 4.99
CA ASN A 148 13.34 4.60 5.32
C ASN A 148 13.75 3.36 4.49
N ASP A 149 14.92 3.40 3.87
CA ASP A 149 15.41 2.34 2.97
C ASP A 149 15.37 0.95 3.59
N ASP A 150 15.91 0.82 4.81
CA ASP A 150 15.97 -0.47 5.52
C ASP A 150 14.57 -0.97 5.89
N MET A 151 13.67 -0.06 6.26
CA MET A 151 12.28 -0.39 6.59
C MET A 151 11.52 -0.85 5.36
N PHE A 152 11.63 -0.12 4.24
CA PHE A 152 11.01 -0.52 2.98
C PHE A 152 11.57 -1.87 2.49
N ARG A 153 12.89 -2.08 2.63
CA ARG A 153 13.50 -3.37 2.32
C ARG A 153 12.90 -4.50 3.16
N ALA A 154 12.87 -4.35 4.48
CA ALA A 154 12.36 -5.37 5.39
C ALA A 154 10.87 -5.68 5.17
N LEU A 155 10.06 -4.68 4.80
CA LEU A 155 8.61 -4.82 4.66
C LEU A 155 8.15 -5.17 3.23
N ARG A 156 8.94 -4.84 2.20
CA ARG A 156 8.55 -5.01 0.79
C ARG A 156 9.56 -5.77 -0.06
N VAL A 157 10.85 -5.47 0.01
CA VAL A 157 11.83 -6.13 -0.87
C VAL A 157 12.10 -7.57 -0.40
N ASP A 158 12.41 -7.74 0.88
CA ASP A 158 12.77 -9.03 1.45
C ASP A 158 11.63 -10.06 1.37
N PRO A 159 10.39 -9.76 1.83
CA PRO A 159 9.31 -10.75 1.85
C PRO A 159 8.72 -11.06 0.48
N PHE A 160 8.80 -10.14 -0.50
CA PHE A 160 8.20 -10.32 -1.81
C PHE A 160 9.21 -10.73 -2.90
N LEU A 161 10.45 -10.23 -2.87
CA LEU A 161 11.44 -10.51 -3.91
C LEU A 161 12.49 -11.52 -3.42
N LEU A 162 13.22 -11.17 -2.36
CA LEU A 162 14.38 -11.97 -1.95
C LEU A 162 14.00 -13.33 -1.36
N TYR A 163 12.89 -13.41 -0.63
CA TYR A 163 12.41 -14.71 -0.14
C TYR A 163 12.09 -15.67 -1.28
N VAL A 164 11.42 -15.20 -2.34
CA VAL A 164 11.13 -16.05 -3.51
C VAL A 164 12.44 -16.42 -4.22
N ALA A 165 13.38 -15.48 -4.34
CA ALA A 165 14.68 -15.72 -4.95
C ALA A 165 15.52 -16.78 -4.22
N GLN A 166 15.38 -16.90 -2.89
CA GLN A 166 16.05 -17.92 -2.08
C GLN A 166 15.46 -19.32 -2.29
N HIS A 167 14.18 -19.41 -2.69
CA HIS A 167 13.46 -20.68 -2.82
C HIS A 167 13.23 -21.10 -4.28
N ASP A 168 13.68 -20.30 -5.25
CA ASP A 168 13.57 -20.58 -6.68
C ASP A 168 14.87 -20.30 -7.42
N ALA A 169 15.73 -21.31 -7.54
CA ALA A 169 17.04 -21.18 -8.16
C ALA A 169 17.00 -20.66 -9.61
N GLY A 170 15.94 -20.99 -10.37
CA GLY A 170 15.80 -20.56 -11.76
C GLY A 170 15.47 -19.07 -11.91
N LEU A 171 14.72 -18.50 -10.97
CA LEU A 171 14.35 -17.07 -10.97
C LEU A 171 15.26 -16.20 -10.10
N SER A 172 16.11 -16.83 -9.29
CA SER A 172 16.95 -16.15 -8.30
C SER A 172 17.74 -14.97 -8.89
N PRO A 173 18.46 -15.10 -10.03
CA PRO A 173 19.22 -13.98 -10.57
C PRO A 173 18.34 -12.79 -10.97
N ALA A 174 17.20 -13.05 -11.61
CA ALA A 174 16.27 -12.01 -12.05
C ALA A 174 15.64 -11.27 -10.86
N LEU A 175 15.25 -11.99 -9.82
CA LEU A 175 14.64 -11.41 -8.62
C LEU A 175 15.64 -10.62 -7.78
N HIS A 176 16.90 -11.05 -7.66
CA HIS A 176 17.95 -10.27 -7.00
C HIS A 176 18.27 -8.99 -7.78
N ALA A 177 18.35 -9.06 -9.11
CA ALA A 177 18.56 -7.88 -9.95
C ALA A 177 17.40 -6.89 -9.79
N LEU A 178 16.15 -7.35 -9.82
CA LEU A 178 14.97 -6.51 -9.62
C LEU A 178 14.94 -5.87 -8.22
N ALA A 179 15.32 -6.62 -7.18
CA ALA A 179 15.42 -6.09 -5.82
C ALA A 179 16.46 -4.97 -5.71
N ALA A 180 17.65 -5.17 -6.30
CA ALA A 180 18.71 -4.15 -6.33
C ALA A 180 18.27 -2.91 -7.12
N ASP A 181 17.60 -3.10 -8.25
CA ASP A 181 17.07 -2.06 -9.12
C ASP A 181 16.04 -1.19 -8.38
N LEU A 182 15.09 -1.83 -7.68
CA LEU A 182 14.08 -1.18 -6.86
C LEU A 182 14.70 -0.39 -5.69
N SER A 183 15.63 -1.00 -4.95
CA SER A 183 16.27 -0.34 -3.81
C SER A 183 17.17 0.83 -4.22
N GLY A 184 17.82 0.74 -5.39
CA GLY A 184 18.74 1.77 -5.88
C GLY A 184 18.08 3.04 -6.41
N ARG A 185 16.80 2.98 -6.81
CA ARG A 185 16.06 4.14 -7.33
C ARG A 185 15.55 5.05 -6.21
N LYS A 186 15.73 6.35 -6.41
CA LYS A 186 15.36 7.44 -5.51
C LYS A 186 14.71 8.55 -6.34
N ILE A 187 13.47 8.33 -6.74
CA ILE A 187 12.78 9.17 -7.72
C ILE A 187 11.70 10.01 -7.03
N ALA A 188 10.77 9.40 -6.31
CA ALA A 188 9.62 10.09 -5.72
C ALA A 188 9.23 9.50 -4.37
N LEU A 189 8.32 10.16 -3.66
CA LEU A 189 7.76 9.64 -2.41
C LEU A 189 6.73 8.53 -2.70
N VAL A 190 7.11 7.30 -2.38
CA VAL A 190 6.31 6.07 -2.54
C VAL A 190 5.54 5.82 -1.25
N HIS A 191 4.26 5.47 -1.35
CA HIS A 191 3.40 5.03 -0.24
C HIS A 191 3.85 3.67 0.31
N GLY A 192 4.20 2.75 -0.59
CA GLY A 192 4.81 1.47 -0.27
C GLY A 192 3.81 0.36 0.11
N ASP A 193 2.53 0.66 0.32
CA ASP A 193 1.44 -0.33 0.48
C ASP A 193 0.16 0.08 -0.25
N VAL A 194 0.24 0.50 -1.51
CA VAL A 194 -0.98 0.83 -2.28
C VAL A 194 -1.72 -0.46 -2.63
N SER A 195 -2.51 -0.93 -1.67
CA SER A 195 -3.34 -2.12 -1.79
C SER A 195 -4.79 -1.78 -1.50
N PRO A 196 -5.78 -2.46 -2.12
CA PRO A 196 -7.19 -2.13 -1.90
C PRO A 196 -7.66 -2.21 -0.45
N LYS A 197 -6.95 -2.90 0.45
CA LYS A 197 -7.27 -2.92 1.89
C LYS A 197 -6.97 -1.60 2.59
N ASN A 198 -6.10 -0.79 1.99
CA ASN A 198 -5.57 0.46 2.52
C ASN A 198 -6.15 1.67 1.77
N ILE A 199 -7.27 1.48 1.07
CA ILE A 199 -7.95 2.52 0.31
C ILE A 199 -9.41 2.50 0.72
N LEU A 200 -9.95 3.64 1.16
CA LEU A 200 -11.38 3.82 1.36
C LEU A 200 -12.02 4.41 0.10
N VAL A 201 -13.27 4.04 -0.14
CA VAL A 201 -14.12 4.62 -1.19
C VAL A 201 -14.89 5.79 -0.58
N SER A 202 -14.44 7.02 -0.82
CA SER A 202 -15.17 8.24 -0.42
C SER A 202 -16.00 8.78 -1.59
N THR A 203 -16.94 9.67 -1.28
CA THR A 203 -17.68 10.45 -2.29
C THR A 203 -16.78 11.35 -3.12
N ASP A 204 -15.66 11.80 -2.55
CA ASP A 204 -14.69 12.69 -3.22
C ASP A 204 -13.55 11.92 -3.92
N GLY A 205 -13.61 10.58 -3.91
CA GLY A 205 -12.60 9.71 -4.53
C GLY A 205 -11.87 8.80 -3.53
N PRO A 206 -10.72 8.24 -3.92
CA PRO A 206 -9.97 7.31 -3.09
C PRO A 206 -9.24 8.00 -1.95
N VAL A 207 -9.35 7.43 -0.75
CA VAL A 207 -8.59 7.88 0.43
C VAL A 207 -7.57 6.81 0.80
N PHE A 208 -6.28 7.13 0.68
CA PHE A 208 -5.17 6.25 0.98
C PHE A 208 -4.85 6.28 2.48
N LEU A 209 -4.63 5.09 3.04
CA LEU A 209 -4.34 4.83 4.45
C LEU A 209 -3.06 4.00 4.58
N ASP A 210 -2.48 3.93 5.78
CA ASP A 210 -1.50 2.89 6.12
C ASP A 210 -0.23 2.95 5.25
N ALA A 211 0.30 4.16 5.12
CA ALA A 211 1.57 4.48 4.48
C ALA A 211 2.79 4.15 5.38
N GLU A 212 2.70 3.12 6.23
CA GLU A 212 3.76 2.75 7.17
C GLU A 212 5.04 2.26 6.46
N CYS A 213 4.92 1.91 5.17
CA CYS A 213 6.03 1.50 4.32
C CYS A 213 6.57 2.65 3.45
N ALA A 214 6.18 3.90 3.71
CA ALA A 214 6.55 5.02 2.86
C ALA A 214 8.07 5.21 2.78
N VAL A 215 8.56 5.47 1.57
CA VAL A 215 9.98 5.63 1.26
C VAL A 215 10.16 6.58 0.08
N PHE A 216 11.27 7.33 0.06
CA PHE A 216 11.68 7.98 -1.18
C PHE A 216 12.34 6.93 -2.09
N GLY A 217 11.66 6.54 -3.17
CA GLY A 217 11.96 5.30 -3.92
C GLY A 217 11.54 5.32 -5.39
N ASP A 218 11.33 4.14 -5.97
CA ASP A 218 10.80 3.98 -7.33
C ASP A 218 9.26 4.02 -7.34
N PRO A 219 8.62 5.03 -7.95
CA PRO A 219 7.15 5.13 -8.02
C PRO A 219 6.50 3.97 -8.79
N ALA A 220 7.27 3.23 -9.61
CA ALA A 220 6.79 2.02 -10.26
C ALA A 220 6.27 0.96 -9.25
N PHE A 221 6.75 0.98 -8.01
CA PHE A 221 6.36 0.02 -6.99
C PHE A 221 4.88 0.12 -6.61
N ASP A 222 4.38 1.32 -6.33
CA ASP A 222 2.99 1.52 -5.90
C ASP A 222 1.99 1.17 -7.00
N LEU A 223 2.29 1.57 -8.24
CA LEU A 223 1.53 1.20 -9.42
C LEU A 223 1.48 -0.33 -9.60
N ALA A 224 2.64 -0.98 -9.45
CA ALA A 224 2.74 -2.43 -9.56
C ALA A 224 1.98 -3.16 -8.45
N PHE A 225 2.09 -2.68 -7.21
CA PHE A 225 1.51 -3.31 -6.03
C PHE A 225 -0.02 -3.29 -6.08
N CYS A 226 -0.61 -2.15 -6.45
CA CYS A 226 -2.06 -2.05 -6.59
C CYS A 226 -2.58 -2.94 -7.73
N THR A 227 -1.94 -2.87 -8.90
CA THR A 227 -2.28 -3.69 -10.07
C THR A 227 -2.21 -5.19 -9.74
N THR A 228 -1.18 -5.66 -9.04
CA THR A 228 -1.08 -7.05 -8.58
C THR A 228 -2.34 -7.48 -7.80
N HIS A 229 -2.87 -6.63 -6.92
CA HIS A 229 -4.06 -6.96 -6.14
C HIS A 229 -5.35 -7.05 -6.96
N LEU A 230 -5.48 -6.29 -8.04
CA LEU A 230 -6.60 -6.37 -8.97
C LEU A 230 -6.51 -7.64 -9.82
N LEU A 231 -5.33 -7.92 -10.38
CA LEU A 231 -5.08 -9.10 -11.21
C LEU A 231 -5.22 -10.43 -10.44
N LEU A 232 -4.82 -10.47 -9.17
CA LEU A 232 -5.06 -11.63 -8.31
C LEU A 232 -6.55 -11.87 -8.07
N LYS A 233 -7.34 -10.81 -7.90
CA LYS A 233 -8.79 -10.94 -7.75
C LYS A 233 -9.43 -11.38 -9.06
N ALA A 234 -8.94 -10.93 -10.21
CA ALA A 234 -9.45 -11.34 -11.52
C ALA A 234 -9.36 -12.87 -11.70
N VAL A 235 -8.26 -13.50 -11.27
CA VAL A 235 -8.14 -14.97 -11.27
C VAL A 235 -9.09 -15.60 -10.25
N TRP A 236 -9.14 -15.05 -9.04
CA TRP A 236 -9.95 -15.59 -7.94
C TRP A 236 -11.46 -15.57 -8.25
N SER A 237 -12.02 -14.43 -8.67
CA SER A 237 -13.45 -14.27 -8.96
C SER A 237 -13.81 -14.69 -10.38
N GLY A 238 -12.90 -14.53 -11.35
CA GLY A 238 -13.20 -14.70 -12.78
C GLY A 238 -13.93 -13.52 -13.39
N ASP A 239 -13.99 -12.40 -12.67
CA ASP A 239 -14.64 -11.19 -13.14
C ASP A 239 -13.70 -10.37 -14.03
N ALA A 240 -14.05 -10.24 -15.31
CA ALA A 240 -13.29 -9.46 -16.27
C ALA A 240 -13.26 -7.95 -15.96
N GLN A 241 -14.20 -7.44 -15.13
CA GLN A 241 -14.17 -6.04 -14.69
C GLN A 241 -12.91 -5.73 -13.87
N LEU A 242 -12.28 -6.73 -13.24
CA LEU A 242 -11.03 -6.51 -12.48
C LEU A 242 -9.83 -6.28 -13.40
N ASN A 243 -9.80 -6.90 -14.58
CA ASN A 243 -8.84 -6.56 -15.62
C ASN A 243 -9.08 -5.15 -16.16
N ALA A 244 -10.36 -4.79 -16.38
CA ALA A 244 -10.72 -3.44 -16.81
C ALA A 244 -10.33 -2.38 -15.77
N ALA A 245 -10.54 -2.65 -14.48
CA ALA A 245 -10.11 -1.79 -13.39
C ALA A 245 -8.58 -1.66 -13.31
N ALA A 246 -7.84 -2.76 -13.51
CA ALA A 246 -6.38 -2.72 -13.57
C ALA A 246 -5.88 -1.88 -14.76
N ALA A 247 -6.48 -2.05 -15.94
CA ALA A 247 -6.16 -1.25 -17.12
C ALA A 247 -6.48 0.23 -16.88
N ALA A 248 -7.68 0.54 -16.38
CA ALA A 248 -8.10 1.92 -16.09
C ALA A 248 -7.18 2.62 -15.07
N LEU A 249 -6.71 1.90 -14.04
CA LEU A 249 -5.73 2.41 -13.09
C LEU A 249 -4.40 2.77 -13.78
N VAL A 250 -3.86 1.87 -14.61
CA VAL A 250 -2.60 2.08 -15.33
C VAL A 250 -2.73 3.23 -16.34
N ASP A 251 -3.82 3.23 -17.11
CA ASP A 251 -4.10 4.24 -18.14
C ASP A 251 -4.25 5.63 -17.52
N ALA A 252 -4.87 5.74 -16.35
CA ALA A 252 -5.02 7.01 -15.63
C ALA A 252 -3.75 7.45 -14.91
N TYR A 253 -2.88 6.52 -14.52
CA TYR A 253 -1.59 6.84 -13.92
C TYR A 253 -0.61 7.41 -14.97
N ARG A 254 -0.59 6.84 -16.18
CA ARG A 254 0.41 7.16 -17.23
C ARG A 254 0.54 8.66 -17.56
N PRO A 255 -0.55 9.44 -17.75
CA PRO A 255 -0.46 10.89 -18.00
C PRO A 255 0.19 11.69 -16.87
N GLY A 256 0.16 11.18 -15.64
CA GLY A 256 0.80 11.83 -14.49
C GLY A 256 2.32 11.72 -14.50
N ILE A 257 2.91 10.83 -15.30
CA ILE A 257 4.36 10.62 -15.38
C ILE A 257 5.01 11.77 -16.13
N GLY A 258 5.41 12.82 -15.40
CA GLY A 258 6.13 13.98 -15.93
C GLY A 258 7.62 14.04 -15.58
N TRP A 259 8.13 13.07 -14.80
CA TRP A 259 9.44 13.13 -14.16
C TRP A 259 10.50 12.16 -14.73
N GLU A 260 10.09 11.28 -15.64
CA GLU A 260 10.95 10.33 -16.36
C GLU A 260 10.23 9.82 -17.62
N ASP A 261 10.86 8.94 -18.39
CA ASP A 261 10.21 8.28 -19.53
C ASP A 261 9.11 7.33 -19.05
N ALA A 262 7.90 7.52 -19.60
CA ALA A 262 6.72 6.76 -19.18
C ALA A 262 6.81 5.27 -19.56
N ASP A 263 7.37 4.94 -20.73
CA ASP A 263 7.44 3.56 -21.19
C ASP A 263 8.47 2.76 -20.37
N ASP A 264 9.58 3.40 -19.99
CA ASP A 264 10.55 2.84 -19.05
C ASP A 264 9.93 2.57 -17.67
N LEU A 265 9.14 3.50 -17.11
CA LEU A 265 8.43 3.30 -15.85
C LEU A 265 7.44 2.13 -15.97
N LEU A 266 6.62 2.10 -17.02
CA LEU A 266 5.63 1.02 -17.22
C LEU A 266 6.29 -0.35 -17.37
N LEU A 267 7.47 -0.43 -18.00
CA LEU A 267 8.26 -1.66 -18.07
C LEU A 267 8.79 -2.09 -16.68
N ARG A 268 9.27 -1.15 -15.87
CA ARG A 268 9.68 -1.44 -14.48
C ARG A 268 8.51 -1.91 -13.63
N ALA A 269 7.37 -1.22 -13.73
CA ALA A 269 6.14 -1.60 -13.04
C ALA A 269 5.68 -3.01 -13.46
N GLY A 270 5.78 -3.36 -14.74
CA GLY A 270 5.42 -4.69 -15.23
C GLY A 270 6.32 -5.81 -14.68
N LYS A 271 7.65 -5.58 -14.62
CA LYS A 271 8.60 -6.49 -13.95
C LYS A 271 8.24 -6.69 -12.47
N LEU A 272 7.93 -5.60 -11.77
CA LEU A 272 7.53 -5.63 -10.37
C LEU A 272 6.20 -6.38 -10.18
N THR A 273 5.19 -6.11 -11.00
CA THR A 273 3.89 -6.81 -10.94
C THR A 273 4.05 -8.31 -11.13
N ALA A 274 4.86 -8.75 -12.09
CA ALA A 274 5.14 -10.17 -12.30
C ALA A 274 5.77 -10.83 -11.06
N ALA A 275 6.78 -10.19 -10.47
CA ALA A 275 7.43 -10.68 -9.26
C ALA A 275 6.48 -10.69 -8.05
N LEU A 276 5.70 -9.63 -7.86
CA LEU A 276 4.71 -9.50 -6.79
C LEU A 276 3.58 -10.53 -6.93
N LEU A 277 3.10 -10.82 -8.14
CA LEU A 277 2.13 -11.89 -8.40
C LEU A 277 2.66 -13.25 -7.95
N LEU A 278 3.91 -13.58 -8.31
CA LEU A 278 4.55 -14.81 -7.86
C LEU A 278 4.71 -14.85 -6.33
N ALA A 279 5.11 -13.74 -5.72
CA ALA A 279 5.27 -13.60 -4.28
C ALA A 279 3.96 -13.79 -3.51
N ARG A 280 2.81 -13.39 -4.08
CA ARG A 280 1.50 -13.65 -3.48
C ARG A 280 1.05 -15.12 -3.55
N VAL A 281 1.83 -15.98 -4.20
CA VAL A 281 1.65 -17.45 -4.19
C VAL A 281 2.76 -18.16 -3.43
N LYS A 282 4.01 -17.69 -3.54
CA LYS A 282 5.23 -18.38 -3.05
C LYS A 282 6.02 -17.62 -1.99
N GLY A 283 5.69 -16.36 -1.74
CA GLY A 283 6.39 -15.46 -0.82
C GLY A 283 5.97 -15.61 0.65
N LYS A 284 6.52 -14.75 1.52
CA LYS A 284 6.19 -14.74 2.96
C LYS A 284 4.77 -14.27 3.28
N SER A 285 4.12 -13.59 2.34
CA SER A 285 2.76 -13.06 2.48
C SER A 285 1.91 -13.52 1.29
N PRO A 286 1.42 -14.77 1.29
CA PRO A 286 0.53 -15.24 0.23
C PRO A 286 -0.86 -14.59 0.32
N ALA A 287 -1.59 -14.56 -0.81
CA ALA A 287 -2.97 -14.12 -0.84
C ALA A 287 -3.90 -15.14 -0.15
N ALA A 288 -4.34 -14.84 1.07
CA ALA A 288 -5.13 -15.75 1.90
C ALA A 288 -6.43 -16.23 1.25
N TYR A 289 -7.07 -15.41 0.41
CA TYR A 289 -8.30 -15.75 -0.31
C TYR A 289 -8.07 -16.65 -1.53
N LEU A 290 -6.84 -16.77 -2.02
CA LEU A 290 -6.49 -17.61 -3.16
C LEU A 290 -6.27 -19.04 -2.66
N THR A 291 -7.34 -19.76 -2.35
CA THR A 291 -7.28 -21.12 -1.76
C THR A 291 -7.29 -22.23 -2.80
N ASP A 292 -7.88 -21.98 -3.97
CA ASP A 292 -7.95 -22.93 -5.08
C ASP A 292 -6.52 -23.23 -5.63
N PRO A 293 -6.07 -24.50 -5.60
CA PRO A 293 -4.78 -24.88 -6.17
C PRO A 293 -4.61 -24.51 -7.64
N GLU A 294 -5.69 -24.53 -8.42
CA GLU A 294 -5.65 -24.20 -9.83
C GLU A 294 -5.44 -22.70 -10.05
N HIS A 295 -6.08 -21.84 -9.26
CA HIS A 295 -5.84 -20.40 -9.32
C HIS A 295 -4.38 -20.07 -8.94
N ARG A 296 -3.85 -20.73 -7.91
CA ARG A 296 -2.44 -20.60 -7.53
C ARG A 296 -1.52 -21.04 -8.66
N ARG A 297 -1.86 -22.13 -9.36
CA ARG A 297 -1.11 -22.63 -10.52
C ARG A 297 -1.10 -21.62 -11.67
N ILE A 298 -2.27 -21.09 -12.03
CA ILE A 298 -2.46 -20.08 -13.08
C ILE A 298 -1.60 -18.84 -12.81
N VAL A 299 -1.72 -18.25 -11.61
CA VAL A 299 -0.95 -17.06 -11.20
C VAL A 299 0.55 -17.37 -11.25
N ARG A 300 0.97 -18.49 -10.68
CA ARG A 300 2.38 -18.88 -10.64
C ARG A 300 2.94 -19.02 -12.05
N ASP A 301 2.32 -19.80 -12.91
CA ASP A 301 2.88 -20.15 -14.22
C ASP A 301 3.00 -18.91 -15.13
N GLN A 302 1.98 -18.05 -15.14
CA GLN A 302 2.02 -16.79 -15.87
C GLN A 302 3.06 -15.81 -15.30
N ALA A 303 3.13 -15.66 -13.97
CA ALA A 303 4.11 -14.80 -13.33
C ALA A 303 5.55 -15.24 -13.63
N ARG A 304 5.83 -16.56 -13.63
CA ARG A 304 7.14 -17.10 -14.04
C ARG A 304 7.48 -16.76 -15.48
N ALA A 305 6.52 -16.92 -16.39
CA ALA A 305 6.71 -16.59 -17.80
C ALA A 305 7.01 -15.10 -17.99
N LEU A 306 6.30 -14.22 -17.28
CA LEU A 306 6.50 -12.77 -17.31
C LEU A 306 7.82 -12.33 -16.65
N ILE A 307 8.32 -13.05 -15.64
CA ILE A 307 9.66 -12.77 -15.10
C ILE A 307 10.75 -13.13 -16.13
N ALA A 308 10.55 -14.22 -16.90
CA ALA A 308 11.49 -14.64 -17.94
C ALA A 308 11.41 -13.75 -19.20
N ALA A 309 10.22 -13.25 -19.53
CA ALA A 309 9.95 -12.36 -20.66
C ALA A 309 9.10 -11.17 -20.18
N PRO A 310 9.72 -10.14 -19.57
CA PRO A 310 9.00 -8.99 -19.04
C PRO A 310 8.21 -8.22 -20.09
N GLN A 311 7.06 -7.71 -19.66
CA GLN A 311 6.19 -6.84 -20.45
C GLN A 311 5.90 -5.57 -19.64
N PRO A 312 5.63 -4.44 -20.31
CA PRO A 312 5.01 -3.27 -19.69
C PRO A 312 3.71 -3.60 -18.95
N ILE A 313 3.43 -2.88 -17.86
CA ILE A 313 2.30 -3.19 -16.96
C ILE A 313 0.92 -3.02 -17.61
N ASP A 314 0.78 -2.10 -18.57
CA ASP A 314 -0.42 -1.91 -19.40
C ASP A 314 -0.71 -3.17 -20.23
N ALA A 315 0.31 -3.66 -20.97
CA ALA A 315 0.21 -4.91 -21.71
C ALA A 315 -0.09 -6.10 -20.80
N LEU A 316 0.54 -6.15 -19.61
CA LEU A 316 0.29 -7.20 -18.62
C LEU A 316 -1.16 -7.15 -18.13
N ALA A 317 -1.69 -5.99 -17.75
CA ALA A 317 -3.05 -5.82 -17.24
C ALA A 317 -4.10 -6.24 -18.28
N THR A 318 -3.89 -5.90 -19.56
CA THR A 318 -4.78 -6.31 -20.66
C THR A 318 -4.71 -7.81 -20.96
N ASN A 319 -3.51 -8.40 -20.91
CA ASN A 319 -3.31 -9.80 -21.32
C ASN A 319 -3.42 -10.81 -20.17
N TRP A 320 -3.64 -10.35 -18.94
CA TRP A 320 -3.76 -11.22 -17.78
C TRP A 320 -5.01 -12.09 -17.85
N LYS A 321 -4.84 -13.41 -17.83
CA LYS A 321 -5.94 -14.36 -18.05
C LYS A 321 -6.15 -15.28 -16.86
N ARG A 322 -7.41 -15.69 -16.67
CA ARG A 322 -7.75 -16.83 -15.82
C ARG A 322 -7.60 -18.18 -16.54
N ILE A 323 -7.54 -18.19 -17.87
CA ILE A 323 -7.55 -19.38 -18.73
C ILE A 323 -6.33 -19.38 -19.65
#